data_AF-A0AAV9E0X7-F1
#
_entry.id   AF-A0AAV9E0X7-F1
#
_cell.length_a   1.000
_cell.length_b   1.000
_cell.length_c   1.000
_cell.angle_alpha   90.00
_cell.angle_beta   90.00
_cell.angle_gamma   90.00
#
_symmetry.space_group_name_H-M   'P 1'
#
loop_
_entity.id
_entity.type
_entity.pdbx_description
1 polymer ?
#
loop_
_entity_poly.entity_id
_entity_poly.type
_entity_poly.pdbx_seq_one_letter_code
_entity_poly.pdbx_strand_id
1 'polypeptide(L)'
;MFGRTLDVLESCNGVARFHFNYLCGRPVGAADYIAVAKSYHTVFISDIPVMSMRIGDKARRFITLINELYNHHCCLFCTAASSMDDLFKGTDEGPLFDLESFQFETETEDTKLRKDVFAVGSISSVGAPAGIAPLLSGREEMFASRRALSRLIEMQTPLYLEGVRVLHPYFQRQKGDLETAHQSPAKLQASSSQASF
;
A
#
# COMPACT_ATOMS: atom_id res chain seq x y z
N MET A 1 -17.76 -2.77 -7.58
CA MET A 1 -16.95 -3.92 -7.12
C MET A 1 -16.71 -4.81 -8.33
N PHE A 2 -15.49 -4.81 -8.89
CA PHE A 2 -15.17 -5.74 -9.98
C PHE A 2 -14.91 -7.11 -9.34
N GLY A 3 -15.74 -8.11 -9.67
CA GLY A 3 -15.74 -9.46 -9.10
C GLY A 3 -14.51 -10.28 -9.45
N ARG A 4 -13.33 -9.79 -9.09
CA ARG A 4 -12.06 -10.52 -9.17
C ARG A 4 -11.90 -11.36 -7.92
N THR A 5 -11.66 -12.65 -8.11
CA THR A 5 -11.33 -13.57 -7.03
C THR A 5 -9.82 -13.62 -6.86
N LEU A 6 -9.34 -13.43 -5.63
CA LEU A 6 -7.97 -13.70 -5.26
C LEU A 6 -7.91 -15.04 -4.55
N ASP A 7 -7.43 -16.07 -5.24
CA ASP A 7 -7.17 -17.37 -4.62
C ASP A 7 -5.98 -17.27 -3.69
N VAL A 8 -6.12 -17.76 -2.46
CA VAL A 8 -5.06 -17.78 -1.45
C VAL A 8 -4.76 -19.23 -1.15
N LEU A 9 -3.67 -19.76 -1.73
CA LEU A 9 -3.31 -21.17 -1.60
C LEU A 9 -2.99 -21.56 -0.15
N GLU A 10 -2.36 -20.66 0.59
CA GLU A 10 -1.88 -20.93 1.95
C GLU A 10 -2.44 -19.86 2.89
N SER A 11 -3.52 -20.18 3.60
CA SER A 11 -4.08 -19.33 4.64
C SER A 11 -4.67 -20.12 5.80
N CYS A 12 -4.59 -19.54 7.00
CA CYS A 12 -5.13 -20.12 8.23
C CYS A 12 -5.38 -19.02 9.26
N ASN A 13 -6.54 -18.99 9.92
CA ASN A 13 -6.88 -18.12 11.05
C ASN A 13 -6.47 -16.63 10.88
N GLY A 14 -6.80 -16.03 9.73
CA GLY A 14 -6.47 -14.62 9.44
C GLY A 14 -4.99 -14.38 9.12
N VAL A 15 -4.24 -15.45 8.82
CA VAL A 15 -2.87 -15.39 8.30
C VAL A 15 -2.88 -15.89 6.85
N ALA A 16 -2.16 -15.21 5.95
CA ALA A 16 -2.03 -15.65 4.56
C ALA A 16 -0.59 -15.53 4.06
N ARG A 17 -0.22 -16.40 3.13
CA ARG A 17 1.06 -16.37 2.42
C ARG A 17 0.87 -16.18 0.93
N PHE A 18 1.71 -15.34 0.34
CA PHE A 18 1.69 -14.98 -1.08
C PHE A 18 3.09 -14.92 -1.67
N HIS A 19 3.21 -15.20 -2.96
CA HIS A 19 4.39 -14.80 -3.72
C HIS A 19 4.25 -13.36 -4.21
N PHE A 20 5.34 -12.61 -4.25
CA PHE A 20 5.36 -11.23 -4.75
C PHE A 20 4.72 -11.11 -6.14
N ASN A 21 5.05 -12.02 -7.06
CA ASN A 21 4.53 -11.96 -8.43
C ASN A 21 3.01 -12.18 -8.49
N TYR A 22 2.41 -12.86 -7.52
CA TYR A 22 0.97 -13.05 -7.43
C TYR A 22 0.25 -11.74 -7.06
N LEU A 23 0.83 -10.96 -6.15
CA LEU A 23 0.24 -9.69 -5.67
C LEU A 23 0.64 -8.49 -6.50
N CYS A 24 1.83 -8.47 -7.12
CA CYS A 24 2.32 -7.28 -7.82
C CYS A 24 2.54 -7.52 -9.33
N GLY A 25 2.62 -8.77 -9.78
CA GLY A 25 2.79 -9.13 -11.19
C GLY A 25 1.50 -9.21 -12.00
N ARG A 26 0.34 -9.25 -11.34
CA ARG A 26 -0.98 -9.31 -11.98
C ARG A 26 -1.66 -7.93 -11.96
N PRO A 27 -2.69 -7.69 -12.80
CA PRO A 27 -3.45 -6.45 -12.80
C PRO A 27 -4.42 -6.38 -11.61
N VAL A 28 -3.87 -6.47 -10.39
CA VAL A 28 -4.57 -6.20 -9.13
C VAL A 28 -4.35 -4.74 -8.73
N GLY A 29 -5.24 -4.21 -7.91
CA GLY A 29 -5.21 -2.81 -7.48
C GLY A 29 -5.58 -2.64 -6.01
N ALA A 30 -5.71 -1.38 -5.60
CA ALA A 30 -5.96 -1.01 -4.19
C ALA A 30 -7.13 -1.75 -3.56
N ALA A 31 -8.26 -1.90 -4.27
CA ALA A 31 -9.43 -2.60 -3.75
C ALA A 31 -9.14 -4.06 -3.36
N ASP A 32 -8.26 -4.75 -4.10
CA ASP A 32 -7.92 -6.13 -3.79
C ASP A 32 -6.99 -6.19 -2.56
N TYR A 33 -6.07 -5.24 -2.43
CA TYR A 33 -5.21 -5.12 -1.25
C TYR A 33 -5.99 -4.76 0.01
N ILE A 34 -7.01 -3.91 -0.08
CA ILE A 34 -7.95 -3.65 1.01
C ILE A 34 -8.65 -4.94 1.44
N ALA A 35 -9.09 -5.76 0.47
CA ALA A 35 -9.76 -7.03 0.77
C ALA A 35 -8.82 -8.01 1.49
N VAL A 36 -7.56 -8.11 1.04
CA VAL A 36 -6.52 -8.89 1.72
C VAL A 36 -6.29 -8.37 3.13
N ALA A 37 -6.05 -7.06 3.29
CA ALA A 37 -5.79 -6.44 4.57
C ALA A 37 -6.95 -6.61 5.57
N LYS A 38 -8.20 -6.50 5.12
CA LYS A 38 -9.37 -6.73 5.99
C LYS A 38 -9.60 -8.19 6.38
N SER A 39 -9.06 -9.12 5.61
CA SER A 39 -9.26 -10.56 5.83
C SER A 39 -8.12 -11.19 6.62
N TYR A 40 -6.91 -10.64 6.49
CA TYR A 40 -5.70 -11.20 7.08
C TYR A 40 -4.95 -10.17 7.94
N HIS A 41 -4.87 -10.45 9.24
CA HIS A 41 -4.09 -9.65 10.19
C HIS A 41 -2.59 -9.83 10.02
N THR A 42 -2.16 -10.97 9.48
CA THR A 42 -0.75 -11.24 9.18
C THR A 42 -0.60 -11.71 7.74
N VAL A 43 0.33 -11.10 7.01
CA VAL A 43 0.62 -11.40 5.62
C VAL A 43 2.09 -11.77 5.46
N PHE A 44 2.34 -12.92 4.84
CA PHE A 44 3.66 -13.37 4.43
C PHE A 44 3.84 -13.15 2.93
N ILE A 45 4.93 -12.51 2.52
CA ILE A 45 5.26 -12.29 1.10
C ILE A 45 6.64 -12.85 0.78
N SER A 46 6.70 -13.82 -0.12
CA SER A 46 7.95 -14.43 -0.58
C SER A 46 8.45 -13.83 -1.90
N ASP A 47 9.77 -13.92 -2.10
CA ASP A 47 10.46 -13.60 -3.35
C ASP A 47 10.30 -12.15 -3.84
N ILE A 48 10.42 -11.17 -2.94
CA ILE A 48 10.39 -9.76 -3.33
C ILE A 48 11.68 -9.41 -4.07
N PRO A 49 11.63 -9.04 -5.36
CA PRO A 49 12.81 -8.66 -6.11
C PRO A 49 13.28 -7.25 -5.74
N VAL A 50 14.51 -6.90 -6.10
CA VAL A 50 14.96 -5.50 -6.06
C VAL A 50 14.12 -4.67 -7.02
N MET A 51 13.53 -3.57 -6.53
CA MET A 51 12.66 -2.69 -7.31
C MET A 51 13.50 -1.78 -8.20
N SER A 52 13.77 -2.24 -9.42
CA SER A 52 14.44 -1.45 -10.47
C SER A 52 13.44 -0.77 -11.40
N MET A 53 13.94 0.16 -12.22
CA MET A 53 13.14 0.87 -13.24
C MET A 53 12.38 -0.05 -14.20
N ARG A 54 12.93 -1.23 -14.48
CA ARG A 54 12.30 -2.22 -15.38
C ARG A 54 11.02 -2.81 -14.81
N ILE A 55 10.82 -2.73 -13.49
CA ILE A 55 9.63 -3.26 -12.79
C ILE A 55 8.84 -2.18 -12.04
N GLY A 56 8.89 -0.94 -12.51
CA GLY A 56 8.21 0.22 -11.88
C GLY A 56 6.72 -0.01 -11.58
N ASP A 57 5.98 -0.68 -12.47
CA ASP A 57 4.57 -1.03 -12.21
C ASP A 57 4.40 -1.95 -10.99
N LYS A 58 5.29 -2.95 -10.84
CA LYS A 58 5.27 -3.86 -9.69
C LYS A 58 5.69 -3.13 -8.42
N ALA A 59 6.65 -2.21 -8.51
CA ALA A 59 7.08 -1.38 -7.39
C ALA A 59 5.95 -0.46 -6.90
N ARG A 60 5.24 0.23 -7.81
CA ARG A 60 4.07 1.05 -7.47
C ARG A 60 2.98 0.23 -6.78
N ARG A 61 2.66 -0.96 -7.32
CA ARG A 61 1.70 -1.89 -6.72
C ARG A 61 2.13 -2.35 -5.33
N PHE A 62 3.42 -2.63 -5.14
CA PHE A 62 3.96 -3.01 -3.83
C PHE A 62 3.88 -1.87 -2.82
N ILE A 63 4.16 -0.63 -3.24
CA ILE A 63 3.96 0.57 -2.41
C ILE A 63 2.48 0.70 -2.01
N THR A 64 1.55 0.51 -2.95
CA THR A 64 0.11 0.51 -2.64
C THR A 64 -0.25 -0.58 -1.63
N LEU A 65 0.27 -1.80 -1.82
CA LEU A 65 0.05 -2.92 -0.89
C LEU A 65 0.55 -2.58 0.53
N ILE A 66 1.78 -2.06 0.68
CA ILE A 66 2.34 -1.66 1.99
C ILE A 66 1.43 -0.65 2.67
N ASN A 67 0.97 0.37 1.92
CA ASN A 67 0.08 1.38 2.47
C ASN A 67 -1.21 0.77 3.01
N GLU A 68 -1.76 -0.20 2.30
CA GLU A 68 -3.04 -0.78 2.66
C GLU A 68 -2.96 -1.77 3.81
N LEU A 69 -1.86 -2.51 3.90
CA LEU A 69 -1.53 -3.28 5.10
C LEU A 69 -1.30 -2.36 6.30
N TYR A 70 -0.59 -1.24 6.11
CA TYR A 70 -0.36 -0.26 7.17
C TYR A 70 -1.67 0.34 7.70
N ASN A 71 -2.52 0.80 6.79
CA ASN A 71 -3.78 1.48 7.10
C ASN A 71 -4.78 0.58 7.85
N HIS A 72 -4.67 -0.73 7.70
CA HIS A 72 -5.53 -1.70 8.38
C HIS A 72 -4.85 -2.37 9.59
N HIS A 73 -3.65 -1.93 9.98
CA HIS A 73 -2.86 -2.52 11.06
C HIS A 73 -2.56 -4.01 10.86
N CYS A 74 -2.06 -4.38 9.68
CA CYS A 74 -1.61 -5.74 9.41
C CYS A 74 -0.11 -5.91 9.75
N CYS A 75 0.27 -7.10 10.20
CA CYS A 75 1.66 -7.52 10.33
C CYS A 75 2.17 -8.06 8.98
N LEU A 76 3.36 -7.62 8.55
CA LEU A 76 3.99 -8.07 7.31
C LEU A 76 5.30 -8.78 7.60
N PHE A 77 5.41 -10.02 7.12
CA PHE A 77 6.67 -10.77 7.06
C PHE A 77 7.04 -10.98 5.60
N CYS A 78 8.30 -10.81 5.25
CA CYS A 78 8.71 -11.01 3.87
C CYS A 78 10.16 -11.46 3.70
N THR A 79 10.43 -12.08 2.55
CA THR A 79 11.78 -12.36 2.06
C THR A 79 12.04 -11.47 0.86
N ALA A 80 13.15 -10.75 0.86
CA ALA A 80 13.53 -9.86 -0.22
C ALA A 80 14.93 -10.17 -0.74
N ALA A 81 15.17 -9.85 -2.01
CA ALA A 81 16.47 -10.04 -2.67
C ALA A 81 17.57 -9.09 -2.16
N SER A 82 17.21 -8.04 -1.42
CA SER A 82 18.12 -7.06 -0.83
C SER A 82 17.63 -6.59 0.53
N SER A 83 18.46 -5.79 1.22
CA SER A 83 18.07 -5.08 2.44
C SER A 83 16.87 -4.14 2.18
N MET A 84 16.18 -3.74 3.26
CA MET A 84 15.05 -2.79 3.16
C MET A 84 15.49 -1.45 2.57
N ASP A 85 16.67 -0.95 2.96
CA ASP A 85 17.23 0.28 2.43
C ASP A 85 17.49 0.19 0.93
N ASP A 86 17.96 -0.96 0.44
CA ASP A 86 18.35 -1.14 -0.96
C ASP A 86 17.20 -1.64 -1.85
N LEU A 87 16.08 -2.05 -1.25
CA LEU A 87 14.93 -2.64 -1.95
C LEU A 87 14.34 -1.70 -3.00
N PHE A 88 14.41 -0.39 -2.73
CA PHE A 88 13.98 0.68 -3.64
C PHE A 88 15.16 1.43 -4.28
N LYS A 89 16.42 1.04 -4.01
CA LYS A 89 17.64 1.69 -4.52
C LYS A 89 18.19 1.07 -5.80
N GLY A 90 17.68 -0.08 -6.28
CA GLY A 90 18.10 -0.75 -7.53
C GLY A 90 17.87 0.02 -8.84
N THR A 91 17.99 1.33 -8.73
CA THR A 91 18.05 2.31 -9.79
C THR A 91 19.47 2.59 -10.24
N ASP A 92 20.50 2.01 -9.59
CA ASP A 92 21.96 2.17 -9.76
C ASP A 92 22.57 2.01 -11.18
N GLU A 93 21.78 2.16 -12.24
CA GLU A 93 22.24 2.70 -13.53
C GLU A 93 22.20 4.26 -13.49
N GLY A 94 22.58 4.86 -12.34
CA GLY A 94 22.43 6.28 -11.98
C GLY A 94 21.42 6.49 -10.84
N PRO A 95 21.38 7.64 -10.13
CA PRO A 95 20.22 7.92 -9.31
C PRO A 95 18.99 7.92 -10.24
N LEU A 96 17.80 7.56 -9.75
CA LEU A 96 16.58 7.59 -10.56
C LEU A 96 16.42 8.91 -11.35
N PHE A 97 16.96 9.99 -10.81
CA PHE A 97 17.21 11.22 -11.54
C PHE A 97 18.54 11.77 -11.08
N ASP A 98 19.47 11.89 -12.03
CA ASP A 98 20.77 12.53 -11.88
C ASP A 98 20.61 13.89 -11.20
N LEU A 99 20.93 13.95 -9.90
CA LEU A 99 20.91 15.18 -9.12
C LEU A 99 22.11 16.07 -9.48
N GLU A 100 23.09 15.56 -10.24
CA GLU A 100 24.29 16.27 -10.67
C GLU A 100 24.16 16.87 -12.08
N SER A 101 23.24 16.40 -12.93
CA SER A 101 22.90 17.08 -14.21
C SER A 101 22.23 18.45 -14.05
N PHE A 102 21.79 18.83 -12.84
CA PHE A 102 21.11 20.10 -12.59
C PHE A 102 22.03 21.27 -12.19
N GLN A 103 23.36 21.08 -12.11
CA GLN A 103 24.29 22.16 -11.72
C GLN A 103 24.90 22.98 -12.88
N PHE A 104 24.55 22.72 -14.16
CA PHE A 104 25.25 23.35 -15.29
C PHE A 104 24.47 24.41 -16.10
N GLU A 105 23.31 24.89 -15.65
CA GLU A 105 22.64 26.02 -16.34
C GLU A 105 22.45 27.24 -15.44
N THR A 106 23.51 27.70 -14.80
CA THR A 106 23.61 29.10 -14.36
C THR A 106 24.99 29.63 -14.66
N GLU A 107 25.33 29.83 -15.93
CA GLU A 107 26.39 30.76 -16.36
C GLU A 107 26.41 30.90 -17.90
N THR A 108 25.56 31.78 -18.43
CA THR A 108 25.96 32.77 -19.46
C THR A 108 24.99 33.95 -19.42
N GLU A 109 25.55 35.07 -18.98
CA GLU A 109 25.22 36.48 -19.19
C GLU A 109 24.09 36.79 -20.20
N ASP A 110 23.06 37.55 -19.79
CA ASP A 110 23.01 39.00 -20.04
C ASP A 110 21.63 39.66 -19.78
N THR A 111 21.68 40.66 -18.89
CA THR A 111 20.94 41.93 -18.95
C THR A 111 19.52 42.01 -19.57
N LYS A 112 18.47 41.95 -18.73
CA LYS A 112 17.55 43.11 -18.49
C LYS A 112 16.42 42.79 -17.49
N LEU A 113 16.31 43.69 -16.53
CA LEU A 113 15.15 43.96 -15.69
C LEU A 113 13.82 43.84 -16.46
N ARG A 114 12.85 43.10 -15.90
CA ARG A 114 11.67 43.69 -15.24
C ARG A 114 10.83 42.65 -14.50
N LYS A 115 10.38 43.09 -13.34
CA LYS A 115 9.62 42.41 -12.32
C LYS A 115 8.26 43.11 -12.31
N ASP A 116 7.25 42.52 -12.92
CA ASP A 116 5.85 42.97 -12.86
C ASP A 116 5.00 41.69 -12.70
N VAL A 117 4.66 41.22 -11.50
CA VAL A 117 3.56 41.68 -10.63
C VAL A 117 2.29 42.03 -11.42
N PHE A 118 1.34 41.09 -11.38
CA PHE A 118 -0.11 41.24 -11.62
C PHE A 118 -0.57 41.95 -12.91
N ALA A 119 -0.99 41.16 -13.91
CA ALA A 119 -2.05 41.58 -14.83
C ALA A 119 -2.79 40.37 -15.43
N VAL A 120 -4.05 40.21 -14.98
CA VAL A 120 -5.27 39.91 -15.75
C VAL A 120 -5.31 38.66 -16.63
N GLY A 121 -6.36 37.87 -16.40
CA GLY A 121 -6.62 36.58 -17.02
C GLY A 121 -6.74 36.54 -18.54
N SER A 122 -6.39 35.39 -19.09
CA SER A 122 -7.20 34.69 -20.08
C SER A 122 -6.71 33.27 -20.26
N ILE A 123 -7.69 32.39 -20.38
CA ILE A 123 -7.61 31.00 -20.84
C ILE A 123 -6.67 30.82 -22.03
N SER A 124 -5.71 29.90 -21.91
CA SER A 124 -5.30 29.02 -23.00
C SER A 124 -4.62 27.79 -22.43
N SER A 125 -5.23 26.64 -22.72
CA SER A 125 -4.60 25.32 -22.73
C SER A 125 -3.39 25.37 -23.65
N VAL A 126 -2.22 25.74 -23.12
CA VAL A 126 -0.94 25.54 -23.78
C VAL A 126 -0.31 24.33 -23.11
N GLY A 127 -0.04 23.32 -23.93
CA GLY A 127 0.43 22.00 -23.50
C GLY A 127 1.56 22.11 -22.51
N ALA A 128 1.51 21.25 -21.49
CA ALA A 128 2.63 21.06 -20.58
C ALA A 128 3.93 20.92 -21.41
N PRO A 129 5.00 21.65 -21.07
CA PRO A 129 6.32 21.32 -21.57
C PRO A 129 6.54 19.83 -21.32
N ALA A 130 6.78 19.07 -22.38
CA ALA A 130 6.96 17.61 -22.32
C ALA A 130 8.11 17.18 -21.37
N GLY A 131 8.88 18.13 -20.83
CA GLY A 131 9.92 17.93 -19.83
C GLY A 131 9.49 18.00 -18.35
N ILE A 132 8.34 18.56 -17.97
CA ILE A 132 7.94 18.62 -16.54
C ILE A 132 7.17 17.39 -16.05
N ALA A 133 6.44 16.68 -16.92
CA ALA A 133 5.65 15.52 -16.50
C ALA A 133 6.51 14.33 -16.00
N PRO A 134 7.63 13.97 -16.65
CA PRO A 134 8.52 12.91 -16.15
C PRO A 134 9.24 13.31 -14.86
N LEU A 135 9.64 14.59 -14.74
CA LEU A 135 10.31 15.14 -13.56
C LEU A 135 9.41 15.14 -12.32
N LEU A 136 8.12 15.47 -12.51
CA LEU A 136 7.13 15.51 -11.43
C LEU A 136 6.75 14.08 -11.00
N SER A 137 6.50 13.19 -11.98
CA SER A 137 6.23 11.76 -11.73
C SER A 137 7.37 11.08 -10.97
N GLY A 138 8.62 11.37 -11.35
CA GLY A 138 9.79 10.82 -10.70
C GLY A 138 9.96 11.25 -9.24
N ARG A 139 9.66 12.52 -8.96
CA ARG A 139 9.71 13.10 -7.62
C ARG A 139 8.61 12.53 -6.72
N GLU A 140 7.40 12.37 -7.23
CA GLU A 140 6.28 11.76 -6.49
C GLU A 140 6.54 10.28 -6.15
N GLU A 141 7.13 9.52 -7.05
CA GLU A 141 7.49 8.12 -6.82
C GLU A 141 8.55 7.96 -5.72
N MET A 142 9.55 8.85 -5.68
CA MET A 142 10.56 8.85 -4.63
C MET A 142 9.96 9.17 -3.26
N PHE A 143 9.02 10.10 -3.18
CA PHE A 143 8.29 10.36 -1.94
C PHE A 143 7.44 9.17 -1.51
N ALA A 144 6.79 8.50 -2.47
CA ALA A 144 5.98 7.33 -2.20
C ALA A 144 6.81 6.14 -1.69
N SER A 145 8.00 5.90 -2.26
CA SER A 145 8.90 4.83 -1.81
C SER A 145 9.49 5.10 -0.43
N ARG A 146 10.00 6.33 -0.18
CA ARG A 146 10.48 6.75 1.16
C ARG A 146 9.41 6.58 2.23
N ARG A 147 8.18 7.02 1.92
CA ARG A 147 7.04 6.90 2.81
C ARG A 147 6.63 5.45 3.08
N ALA A 148 6.75 4.56 2.09
CA ALA A 148 6.51 3.13 2.27
C ALA A 148 7.59 2.50 3.16
N LEU A 149 8.87 2.87 2.97
CA LEU A 149 9.97 2.41 3.81
C LEU A 149 9.81 2.86 5.27
N SER A 150 9.42 4.11 5.52
CA SER A 150 9.11 4.57 6.88
C SER A 150 7.99 3.76 7.54
N ARG A 151 6.94 3.41 6.79
CA ARG A 151 5.86 2.53 7.29
C ARG A 151 6.36 1.13 7.62
N LEU A 152 7.24 0.56 6.78
CA LEU A 152 7.84 -0.76 7.04
C LEU A 152 8.72 -0.75 8.30
N ILE A 153 9.46 0.34 8.56
CA ILE A 153 10.22 0.50 9.80
C ILE A 153 9.27 0.60 11.00
N GLU A 154 8.23 1.40 10.89
CA GLU A 154 7.24 1.57 11.95
C GLU A 154 6.52 0.24 12.28
N MET A 155 6.19 -0.55 11.26
CA MET A 155 5.58 -1.88 11.40
C MET A 155 6.41 -2.86 12.23
N GLN A 156 7.72 -2.66 12.31
CA GLN A 156 8.62 -3.48 13.12
C GLN A 156 8.65 -3.07 14.59
N THR A 157 8.05 -1.93 14.94
CA THR A 157 8.07 -1.45 16.33
C THR A 157 7.16 -2.31 17.23
N PRO A 158 7.54 -2.55 18.49
CA PRO A 158 6.69 -3.30 19.43
C PRO A 158 5.30 -2.68 19.61
N LEU A 159 5.23 -1.34 19.66
CA LEU A 159 3.99 -0.60 19.80
C LEU A 159 3.03 -0.85 18.63
N TYR A 160 3.56 -0.89 17.40
CA TYR A 160 2.75 -1.21 16.23
C TYR A 160 2.21 -2.64 16.30
N LEU A 161 3.08 -3.61 16.63
CA LEU A 161 2.72 -5.03 16.71
C LEU A 161 1.67 -5.32 17.80
N GLU A 162 1.75 -4.63 18.94
CA GLU A 162 0.72 -4.69 19.98
C GLU A 162 -0.62 -4.12 19.47
N GLY A 163 -0.55 -3.02 18.72
CA GLY A 163 -1.71 -2.38 18.08
C GLY A 163 -2.46 -3.30 17.10
N VAL A 164 -1.77 -4.19 16.38
CA VAL A 164 -2.38 -5.13 15.42
C VAL A 164 -3.52 -5.93 16.07
N ARG A 165 -3.32 -6.45 17.28
CA ARG A 165 -4.34 -7.31 17.94
C ARG A 165 -5.59 -6.54 18.37
N VAL A 166 -5.46 -5.23 18.58
CA VAL A 166 -6.53 -4.37 19.11
C VAL A 166 -7.27 -3.66 17.98
N LEU A 167 -6.52 -3.16 16.99
CA LEU A 167 -7.04 -2.27 15.95
C LEU A 167 -7.45 -3.01 14.68
N HIS A 168 -6.93 -4.22 14.44
CA HIS A 168 -7.19 -4.91 13.18
C HIS A 168 -8.66 -5.40 13.07
N PRO A 169 -9.34 -5.17 11.92
CA PRO A 169 -10.76 -5.52 11.73
C PRO A 169 -11.13 -6.99 11.94
N TYR A 170 -10.19 -7.91 11.71
CA TYR A 170 -10.37 -9.35 11.92
C TYR A 170 -10.70 -9.68 13.39
N PHE A 171 -9.94 -9.12 14.34
CA PHE A 171 -10.13 -9.39 15.77
C PHE A 171 -11.36 -8.68 16.33
N GLN A 172 -11.67 -7.49 15.81
CA GLN A 172 -12.88 -6.75 16.17
C GLN A 172 -14.15 -7.53 15.81
N ARG A 173 -14.18 -8.19 14.65
CA ARG A 173 -15.30 -9.06 14.26
C ARG A 173 -15.45 -10.27 15.18
N GLN A 174 -14.35 -10.99 15.47
CA GLN A 174 -14.41 -12.13 16.38
C GLN A 174 -14.92 -11.77 17.78
N LYS A 175 -14.55 -10.59 18.30
CA LYS A 175 -15.06 -10.14 19.60
C LYS A 175 -16.57 -9.90 19.59
N GLY A 176 -17.09 -9.27 18.52
CA GLY A 176 -18.52 -9.07 18.35
C GLY A 176 -19.32 -10.37 18.19
N ASP A 177 -18.75 -11.37 17.52
CA ASP A 177 -19.36 -12.70 17.37
C ASP A 177 -19.43 -13.47 18.71
N LEU A 178 -18.41 -13.33 19.56
CA LEU A 178 -18.44 -13.90 20.92
C LEU A 178 -19.45 -13.20 21.84
N GLU A 179 -19.54 -11.87 21.77
CA GLU A 179 -20.48 -11.07 22.59
C GLU A 179 -21.94 -11.35 22.19
N THR A 180 -22.22 -11.54 20.90
CA THR A 180 -23.55 -11.92 20.40
C THR A 180 -23.90 -13.37 20.72
N ALA A 181 -22.94 -14.29 20.70
CA ALA A 181 -23.16 -15.68 21.13
C ALA A 181 -23.50 -15.80 22.63
N HIS A 182 -22.95 -14.93 23.48
CA HIS A 182 -23.28 -14.88 24.92
C HIS A 182 -24.65 -14.25 25.24
N GLN A 183 -25.29 -13.57 24.27
CA GLN A 183 -26.60 -12.93 24.45
C GLN A 183 -27.78 -13.77 23.93
N SER A 184 -27.57 -15.04 23.54
CA SER A 184 -28.65 -15.95 23.20
C SER A 184 -28.99 -16.89 24.36
N PRO A 185 -29.91 -16.53 25.28
CA PRO A 185 -30.47 -17.49 26.20
C PRO A 185 -31.50 -18.36 25.46
N ALA A 186 -31.47 -19.65 25.77
CA ALA A 186 -32.38 -20.69 25.33
C ALA A 186 -33.80 -20.21 24.97
N LYS A 187 -34.17 -20.31 23.69
CA LYS A 187 -35.57 -20.62 23.33
C LYS A 187 -35.79 -22.12 23.53
N LEU A 188 -35.85 -22.52 24.79
CA LEU A 188 -36.49 -23.76 25.22
C LEU A 188 -37.75 -23.34 25.98
N GLN A 189 -38.86 -23.12 25.27
CA GLN A 189 -40.19 -23.11 25.87
C GLN A 189 -41.13 -23.97 25.04
N ALA A 190 -41.33 -25.16 25.59
CA ALA A 190 -42.60 -25.85 25.77
C ALA A 190 -43.64 -25.75 24.63
N SER A 191 -43.79 -26.86 23.90
CA SER A 191 -45.10 -27.28 23.40
C SER A 191 -45.36 -28.72 23.83
N SER A 192 -45.74 -28.88 25.10
CA SER A 192 -46.56 -30.01 25.53
C SER A 192 -47.89 -29.42 25.96
N SER A 193 -48.95 -29.59 25.16
CA SER A 193 -50.22 -30.18 25.63
C SER A 193 -51.29 -30.15 24.53
N GLN A 194 -52.04 -31.26 24.49
CA GLN A 194 -53.39 -31.48 23.96
C GLN A 194 -53.58 -31.88 22.50
N ALA A 195 -53.87 -33.17 22.28
CA ALA A 195 -55.19 -33.58 21.81
C ALA A 195 -55.41 -35.07 22.12
N SER A 196 -56.36 -35.35 23.02
CA SER A 196 -57.05 -36.64 23.15
C SER A 196 -58.10 -36.76 22.05
N PHE A 197 -58.16 -37.91 21.37
CA PHE A 197 -59.32 -38.79 21.20
C PHE A 197 -58.95 -39.96 20.26
#